data_AF-A0A7X8G4T9-F1
#
_entry.id   AF-A0A7X8G4T9-F1
#
_cell.length_a   1.000
_cell.length_b   1.000
_cell.length_c   1.000
_cell.angle_alpha   90.00
_cell.angle_beta   90.00
_cell.angle_gamma   90.00
#
_symmetry.space_group_name_H-M   'P 1'
#
loop_
_entity.id
_entity.type
_entity.pdbx_description
1 polymer ?
#
loop_
_entity_poly.entity_id
_entity_poly.type
_entity_poly.pdbx_seq_one_letter_code
_entity_poly.pdbx_strand_id
1 'polypeptide(L)'
;MKRDKYFEEFYLKKRNDISFITLKKGAAVNFKDKIYITKKELPIPIRIQKLLEDINKQDEIDGITLNNIIDGIIYICGTDRNFKYIQDYKDMFTELNFEFLPYIIYCINNDIKEEDGVVYGRALVNNEENEKTCFIYASCLENMGMEHHEKGNDISQYFLEEANFYFEKCLDYNDKFSLAYYKLGYYYKRKQQYIKAELTWQKHQELDDDDLRIEVIRKELIQLKPYVDFENGYNLVLKERPDEALELLLPLVKDFSGWWNLLFFIGLAYRSKGEYDIAETYFENVLKIDSVQKETLNELGLCKICRGKYVEAAE
;
A
#
# COMPACT_ATOMS: atom_id res chain seq x y z
N MET A 1 -15.47 7.02 -6.96
CA MET A 1 -16.09 5.76 -6.48
C MET A 1 -15.55 5.48 -5.08
N LYS A 2 -16.26 4.79 -4.18
CA LYS A 2 -15.67 4.41 -2.88
C LYS A 2 -14.81 3.15 -3.07
N ARG A 3 -13.70 3.02 -2.33
CA ARG A 3 -12.77 1.89 -2.38
C ARG A 3 -13.48 0.53 -2.29
N ASP A 4 -14.36 0.34 -1.31
CA ASP A 4 -15.06 -0.94 -1.12
C ASP A 4 -15.93 -1.30 -2.34
N LYS A 5 -16.65 -0.33 -2.89
CA LYS A 5 -17.46 -0.51 -4.11
C LYS A 5 -16.58 -0.86 -5.32
N TYR A 6 -15.39 -0.28 -5.43
CA TYR A 6 -14.45 -0.60 -6.49
C TYR A 6 -14.03 -2.08 -6.43
N PHE A 7 -13.67 -2.59 -5.25
CA PHE A 7 -13.26 -3.99 -5.11
C PHE A 7 -14.42 -4.97 -5.31
N GLU A 8 -15.63 -4.63 -4.88
CA GLU A 8 -16.83 -5.40 -5.22
C GLU A 8 -16.99 -5.55 -6.75
N GLU A 9 -16.91 -4.44 -7.49
CA GLU A 9 -17.00 -4.45 -8.95
C GLU A 9 -15.81 -5.17 -9.61
N PHE A 10 -14.59 -4.97 -9.09
CA PHE A 10 -13.37 -5.63 -9.57
C PHE A 10 -13.49 -7.16 -9.47
N TYR A 11 -13.80 -7.68 -8.28
CA TYR A 11 -13.91 -9.13 -8.09
C TYR A 11 -15.12 -9.73 -8.80
N LEU A 12 -16.23 -8.98 -8.92
CA LEU A 12 -17.36 -9.42 -9.72
C LEU A 12 -16.98 -9.54 -11.21
N LYS A 13 -16.24 -8.58 -11.76
CA LYS A 13 -15.74 -8.65 -13.13
C LYS A 13 -14.85 -9.87 -13.34
N LYS A 14 -13.88 -10.11 -12.45
CA LYS A 14 -12.99 -11.28 -12.51
C LYS A 14 -13.75 -12.60 -12.38
N ARG A 15 -14.82 -12.64 -11.57
CA ARG A 15 -15.70 -13.81 -11.45
C ARG A 15 -16.48 -14.10 -12.74
N ASN A 16 -16.94 -13.07 -13.43
CA ASN A 16 -17.71 -13.21 -14.67
C ASN A 16 -16.88 -13.78 -15.84
N ASP A 17 -15.56 -13.72 -15.75
CA ASP A 17 -14.64 -14.32 -16.73
C ASP A 17 -14.46 -15.85 -16.52
N ILE A 18 -15.08 -16.42 -15.49
CA ILE A 18 -14.99 -17.84 -15.15
C ILE A 18 -16.14 -18.62 -15.79
N SER A 19 -15.80 -19.66 -16.54
CA SER A 19 -16.75 -20.66 -17.04
C SER A 19 -16.66 -21.95 -16.24
N PHE A 20 -17.64 -22.83 -16.40
CA PHE A 20 -17.65 -24.12 -15.71
C PHE A 20 -17.78 -25.27 -16.69
N ILE A 21 -16.93 -26.28 -16.51
CA ILE A 21 -17.13 -27.61 -17.07
C ILE A 21 -17.60 -28.54 -15.96
N THR A 22 -18.20 -29.68 -16.30
CA THR A 22 -18.64 -30.65 -15.29
C THR A 22 -17.82 -31.92 -15.39
N LEU A 23 -17.11 -32.26 -14.31
CA LEU A 23 -16.59 -33.61 -14.14
C LEU A 23 -17.75 -34.55 -13.83
N LYS A 24 -17.97 -35.52 -14.72
CA LYS A 24 -18.99 -36.55 -14.53
C LYS A 24 -18.62 -37.43 -13.34
N LYS A 25 -19.62 -37.94 -12.62
CA LYS A 25 -19.42 -38.95 -11.58
C LYS A 25 -18.54 -40.10 -12.12
N GLY A 26 -17.49 -40.45 -11.39
CA GLY A 26 -16.51 -41.47 -11.77
C GLY A 26 -15.36 -40.98 -12.64
N ALA A 27 -15.32 -39.70 -13.03
CA ALA A 27 -14.16 -39.11 -13.68
C ALA A 27 -12.96 -39.08 -12.72
N ALA A 28 -11.78 -39.39 -13.28
CA ALA A 28 -10.51 -39.41 -12.57
C ALA A 28 -9.70 -38.12 -12.81
N VAL A 29 -9.14 -37.58 -11.74
CA VAL A 29 -8.15 -36.49 -11.78
C VAL A 29 -6.86 -37.04 -11.20
N ASN A 30 -5.77 -36.96 -11.96
CA ASN A 30 -4.48 -37.53 -11.58
C ASN A 30 -3.50 -36.42 -11.19
N PHE A 31 -2.75 -36.63 -10.11
CA PHE A 31 -1.61 -35.79 -9.72
C PHE A 31 -0.51 -36.66 -9.12
N LYS A 32 0.66 -36.70 -9.76
CA LYS A 32 1.77 -37.60 -9.38
C LYS A 32 1.27 -39.06 -9.30
N ASP A 33 1.44 -39.71 -8.15
CA ASP A 33 0.99 -41.08 -7.84
C ASP A 33 -0.43 -41.14 -7.26
N LYS A 34 -1.13 -40.01 -7.15
CA LYS A 34 -2.47 -39.91 -6.55
C LYS A 34 -3.55 -39.74 -7.60
N ILE A 35 -4.72 -40.31 -7.30
CA ILE A 35 -5.90 -40.26 -8.15
C ILE A 35 -7.10 -39.87 -7.28
N TYR A 36 -7.79 -38.81 -7.70
CA TYR A 36 -9.09 -38.45 -7.15
C TYR A 36 -10.19 -38.93 -8.09
N ILE A 37 -11.19 -39.63 -7.54
CA ILE A 37 -12.37 -40.08 -8.29
C ILE A 37 -13.59 -39.30 -7.83
N THR A 38 -14.23 -38.59 -8.76
CA THR A 38 -15.41 -37.78 -8.48
C THR A 38 -16.60 -38.63 -8.02
N LYS A 39 -17.09 -38.36 -6.79
CA LYS A 39 -18.21 -39.10 -6.17
C LYS A 39 -19.58 -38.65 -6.69
N LYS A 40 -19.66 -37.43 -7.21
CA LYS A 40 -20.85 -36.78 -7.79
C LYS A 40 -20.41 -35.93 -8.99
N GLU A 41 -21.38 -35.43 -9.75
CA GLU A 41 -21.09 -34.39 -10.74
C GLU A 41 -20.51 -33.16 -10.04
N LEU A 42 -19.33 -32.74 -10.50
CA LEU A 42 -18.59 -31.64 -9.89
C LEU A 42 -18.29 -30.59 -10.96
N PRO A 43 -18.96 -29.42 -10.89
CA PRO A 43 -18.59 -28.27 -11.71
C PRO A 43 -17.19 -27.81 -11.33
N ILE A 44 -16.34 -27.60 -12.33
CA ILE A 44 -14.97 -27.11 -12.19
C ILE A 44 -14.84 -25.78 -12.92
N PRO A 45 -14.40 -24.72 -12.22
CA PRO A 45 -14.15 -23.42 -12.84
C PRO A 45 -12.96 -23.50 -13.79
N ILE A 46 -13.08 -22.84 -14.94
CA ILE A 46 -12.04 -22.71 -15.97
C ILE A 46 -12.04 -21.27 -16.48
N ARG A 47 -10.84 -20.69 -16.62
CA ARG A 47 -10.65 -19.40 -17.28
C ARG A 47 -10.46 -19.61 -18.78
N ILE A 48 -11.43 -19.19 -19.59
CA ILE A 48 -11.45 -19.44 -21.04
C ILE A 48 -10.15 -18.98 -21.72
N GLN A 49 -9.63 -17.81 -21.34
CA GLN A 49 -8.41 -17.26 -21.95
C GLN A 49 -7.20 -18.18 -21.75
N LYS A 50 -7.00 -18.73 -20.54
CA LYS A 50 -5.91 -19.69 -20.27
C LYS A 50 -6.12 -21.02 -20.97
N LEU A 51 -7.37 -21.49 -21.05
CA LEU A 51 -7.69 -22.69 -21.82
C LEU A 51 -7.33 -22.52 -23.30
N LEU A 52 -7.61 -21.36 -23.90
CA LEU A 52 -7.26 -21.07 -25.29
C LEU A 52 -5.74 -20.95 -25.50
N GLU A 53 -5.01 -20.36 -24.54
CA GLU A 53 -3.55 -20.31 -24.59
C GLU A 53 -2.92 -21.72 -24.59
N ASP A 54 -3.46 -22.64 -23.79
CA ASP A 54 -2.99 -24.03 -23.75
C ASP A 54 -3.32 -24.81 -25.02
N ILE A 55 -4.55 -24.66 -25.55
CA ILE A 55 -4.97 -25.27 -26.82
C ILE A 55 -4.10 -24.79 -27.98
N ASN A 56 -3.75 -23.49 -28.00
CA ASN A 56 -2.92 -22.92 -29.06
C ASN A 56 -1.44 -23.29 -28.96
N LYS A 57 -1.00 -23.85 -27.81
CA LYS A 57 0.42 -24.19 -27.56
C LYS A 57 0.76 -25.66 -27.79
N GLN A 58 -0.20 -26.55 -28.07
CA GLN A 58 0.11 -27.96 -28.35
C GLN A 58 -0.79 -28.61 -29.40
N ASP A 59 -0.14 -29.36 -30.29
CA ASP A 59 -0.68 -30.44 -31.13
C ASP A 59 -0.86 -31.77 -30.36
N GLU A 60 -0.71 -31.82 -29.03
CA GLU A 60 -0.60 -33.09 -28.24
C GLU A 60 -1.37 -33.18 -26.89
N ILE A 61 -2.12 -32.17 -26.43
CA ILE A 61 -2.93 -32.31 -25.18
C ILE A 61 -4.37 -32.66 -25.49
N ASP A 62 -4.75 -33.92 -25.22
CA ASP A 62 -6.16 -34.31 -25.11
C ASP A 62 -6.73 -33.84 -23.75
N GLY A 63 -7.38 -32.68 -23.74
CA GLY A 63 -8.24 -32.24 -22.64
C GLY A 63 -7.69 -31.12 -21.74
N ILE A 64 -8.29 -30.96 -20.56
CA ILE A 64 -8.02 -29.87 -19.61
C ILE A 64 -6.97 -30.30 -18.60
N THR A 65 -5.90 -29.51 -18.46
CA THR A 65 -4.82 -29.77 -17.50
C THR A 65 -5.28 -29.52 -16.05
N LEU A 66 -4.67 -30.24 -15.10
CA LEU A 66 -4.91 -29.99 -13.67
C LEU A 66 -4.53 -28.55 -13.27
N ASN A 67 -3.53 -27.95 -13.93
CA ASN A 67 -3.15 -26.56 -13.69
C ASN A 67 -4.29 -25.59 -14.03
N ASN A 68 -5.02 -25.80 -15.14
CA ASN A 68 -6.19 -24.99 -15.49
C ASN A 68 -7.33 -25.15 -14.48
N ILE A 69 -7.52 -26.38 -13.97
CA ILE A 69 -8.50 -26.67 -12.91
C ILE A 69 -8.13 -25.89 -11.63
N ILE A 70 -6.87 -25.98 -11.21
CA ILE A 70 -6.39 -25.31 -10.00
C ILE A 70 -6.49 -23.79 -10.14
N ASP A 71 -6.06 -23.21 -11.27
CA ASP A 71 -6.16 -21.78 -11.55
C ASP A 71 -7.61 -21.26 -11.45
N GLY A 72 -8.56 -21.97 -12.07
CA GLY A 72 -9.98 -21.63 -11.94
C GLY A 72 -10.48 -21.71 -10.51
N ILE A 73 -10.05 -22.71 -9.74
CA ILE A 73 -10.42 -22.87 -8.32
C ILE A 73 -9.83 -21.74 -7.47
N ILE A 74 -8.58 -21.33 -7.70
CA ILE A 74 -7.97 -20.16 -7.04
C ILE A 74 -8.80 -18.92 -7.33
N TYR A 75 -9.21 -18.72 -8.58
CA TYR A 75 -10.05 -17.59 -8.97
C TYR A 75 -11.40 -17.56 -8.26
N ILE A 76 -12.07 -18.70 -8.14
CA ILE A 76 -13.31 -18.80 -7.35
C ILE A 76 -13.04 -18.49 -5.88
N CYS A 77 -12.01 -19.08 -5.28
CA CYS A 77 -11.63 -18.80 -3.90
C CYS A 77 -11.32 -17.31 -3.67
N GLY A 78 -10.71 -16.63 -4.63
CA GLY A 78 -10.39 -15.20 -4.55
C GLY A 78 -11.57 -14.27 -4.78
N THR A 79 -12.56 -14.68 -5.58
CA THR A 79 -13.70 -13.82 -5.99
C THR A 79 -15.00 -14.11 -5.24
N ASP A 80 -15.24 -15.35 -4.81
CA ASP A 80 -16.46 -15.80 -4.16
C ASP A 80 -16.17 -16.86 -3.08
N ARG A 81 -15.83 -16.40 -1.86
CA ARG A 81 -15.52 -17.27 -0.72
C ARG A 81 -16.68 -18.18 -0.28
N ASN A 82 -17.90 -17.90 -0.73
CA ASN A 82 -19.11 -18.64 -0.36
C ASN A 82 -19.56 -19.59 -1.48
N PHE A 83 -18.73 -19.79 -2.51
CA PHE A 83 -19.08 -20.65 -3.62
C PHE A 83 -19.32 -22.10 -3.16
N LYS A 84 -20.48 -22.65 -3.56
CA LYS A 84 -21.04 -23.87 -2.96
C LYS A 84 -20.18 -25.14 -3.08
N TYR A 85 -19.23 -25.17 -4.01
CA TYR A 85 -18.34 -26.33 -4.24
C TYR A 85 -16.93 -26.17 -3.65
N ILE A 86 -16.64 -25.10 -2.90
CA ILE A 86 -15.29 -24.89 -2.32
C ILE A 86 -14.85 -26.09 -1.48
N GLN A 87 -15.74 -26.66 -0.67
CA GLN A 87 -15.39 -27.82 0.16
C GLN A 87 -15.07 -29.05 -0.72
N ASP A 88 -15.84 -29.28 -1.78
CA ASP A 88 -15.57 -30.38 -2.72
C ASP A 88 -14.18 -30.24 -3.39
N TYR A 89 -13.73 -29.01 -3.66
CA TYR A 89 -12.39 -28.75 -4.19
C TYR A 89 -11.30 -29.02 -3.15
N LYS A 90 -11.52 -28.63 -1.88
CA LYS A 90 -10.58 -28.91 -0.78
C LYS A 90 -10.44 -30.41 -0.53
N ASP A 91 -11.55 -31.15 -0.60
CA ASP A 91 -11.55 -32.61 -0.47
C ASP A 91 -10.74 -33.26 -1.61
N MET A 92 -10.93 -32.79 -2.85
CA MET A 92 -10.12 -33.22 -4.00
C MET A 92 -8.63 -32.97 -3.78
N PHE A 93 -8.23 -31.77 -3.33
CA PHE A 93 -6.82 -31.48 -3.08
C PHE A 93 -6.23 -32.33 -1.94
N THR A 94 -7.03 -32.64 -0.92
CA THR A 94 -6.63 -33.52 0.17
C THR A 94 -6.35 -34.94 -0.33
N GLU A 95 -7.27 -35.51 -1.14
CA GLU A 95 -7.08 -36.85 -1.72
C GLU A 95 -5.87 -36.90 -2.69
N LEU A 96 -5.60 -35.81 -3.40
CA LEU A 96 -4.43 -35.67 -4.27
C LEU A 96 -3.12 -35.35 -3.52
N ASN A 97 -3.18 -35.13 -2.21
CA ASN A 97 -2.05 -34.60 -1.42
C ASN A 97 -1.44 -33.33 -2.05
N PHE A 98 -2.31 -32.43 -2.51
CA PHE A 98 -1.95 -31.18 -3.17
C PHE A 98 -1.93 -30.03 -2.17
N GLU A 99 -0.78 -29.39 -2.03
CA GLU A 99 -0.59 -28.26 -1.12
C GLU A 99 -1.08 -26.95 -1.75
N PHE A 100 -2.38 -26.65 -1.56
CA PHE A 100 -3.06 -25.54 -2.22
C PHE A 100 -2.48 -24.16 -1.89
N LEU A 101 -2.29 -23.82 -0.60
CA LEU A 101 -1.76 -22.50 -0.22
C LEU A 101 -0.30 -22.31 -0.68
N PRO A 102 0.62 -23.28 -0.45
CA PRO A 102 1.98 -23.19 -1.00
C PRO A 102 2.02 -23.03 -2.52
N TYR A 103 1.11 -23.69 -3.25
CA TYR A 103 1.04 -23.52 -4.70
C TYR A 103 0.60 -22.10 -5.10
N ILE A 104 -0.39 -21.50 -4.42
CA ILE A 104 -0.77 -20.09 -4.69
C ILE A 104 0.42 -19.16 -4.46
N ILE A 105 1.15 -19.34 -3.36
CA ILE A 105 2.35 -18.55 -3.04
C ILE A 105 3.42 -18.74 -4.12
N TYR A 106 3.64 -19.98 -4.56
CA TYR A 106 4.53 -20.28 -5.68
C TYR A 106 4.12 -19.51 -6.94
N CYS A 107 2.84 -19.53 -7.33
CA CYS A 107 2.37 -18.79 -8.50
C CYS A 107 2.61 -17.28 -8.38
N ILE A 108 2.31 -16.68 -7.22
CA ILE A 108 2.54 -15.25 -6.98
C ILE A 108 4.03 -14.89 -7.15
N ASN A 109 4.94 -15.76 -6.69
CA ASN A 109 6.38 -15.52 -6.75
C ASN A 109 7.03 -15.84 -8.11
N ASN A 110 6.29 -16.45 -9.07
CA ASN A 110 6.81 -16.82 -10.39
C ASN A 110 6.18 -15.99 -11.52
N ASP A 111 6.24 -14.66 -11.37
CA ASP A 111 5.90 -13.68 -12.41
C ASP A 111 4.47 -13.81 -12.95
N ILE A 112 3.50 -13.86 -12.04
CA ILE A 112 2.09 -13.79 -12.40
C ILE A 112 1.71 -12.35 -12.76
N LYS A 113 0.80 -12.18 -13.73
CA LYS A 113 0.20 -10.87 -14.04
C LYS A 113 -0.35 -10.24 -12.76
N GLU A 114 -0.17 -8.94 -12.60
CA GLU A 114 -0.50 -8.19 -11.39
C GLU A 114 -1.97 -8.35 -10.99
N GLU A 115 -2.88 -8.27 -11.96
CA GLU A 115 -4.32 -8.48 -11.75
C GLU A 115 -4.64 -9.88 -11.21
N ASP A 116 -3.97 -10.91 -11.74
CA ASP A 116 -4.12 -12.29 -11.31
C ASP A 116 -3.53 -12.45 -9.89
N GLY A 117 -2.39 -11.81 -9.62
CA GLY A 117 -1.75 -11.75 -8.31
C GLY A 117 -2.69 -11.21 -7.22
N VAL A 118 -3.46 -10.16 -7.51
CA VAL A 118 -4.48 -9.62 -6.58
C VAL A 118 -5.58 -10.65 -6.26
N VAL A 119 -6.05 -11.41 -7.26
CA VAL A 119 -7.07 -12.46 -7.04
C VAL A 119 -6.48 -13.62 -6.25
N TYR A 120 -5.26 -14.04 -6.58
CA TYR A 120 -4.53 -15.11 -5.91
C TYR A 120 -4.23 -14.77 -4.44
N GLY A 121 -3.75 -13.55 -4.17
CA GLY A 121 -3.53 -13.05 -2.82
C GLY A 121 -4.82 -13.05 -2.00
N ARG A 122 -5.94 -12.61 -2.58
CA ARG A 122 -7.24 -12.68 -1.90
C ARG A 122 -7.71 -14.11 -1.66
N ALA A 123 -7.39 -15.04 -2.55
CA ALA A 123 -7.69 -16.46 -2.36
C ALA A 123 -6.95 -17.04 -1.13
N LEU A 124 -5.71 -16.60 -0.86
CA LEU A 124 -5.01 -16.96 0.38
C LEU A 124 -5.78 -16.49 1.60
N VAL A 125 -6.07 -15.19 1.68
CA VAL A 125 -6.82 -14.57 2.79
C VAL A 125 -8.17 -15.23 3.01
N ASN A 126 -8.92 -15.53 1.95
CA ASN A 126 -10.22 -16.20 2.05
C ASN A 126 -10.14 -17.65 2.52
N ASN A 127 -8.99 -18.32 2.36
CA ASN A 127 -8.79 -19.69 2.82
C ASN A 127 -8.24 -19.75 4.25
N GLU A 128 -7.30 -18.86 4.57
CA GLU A 128 -6.69 -18.72 5.88
C GLU A 128 -6.27 -17.26 6.06
N GLU A 129 -6.89 -16.55 7.00
CA GLU A 129 -6.57 -15.16 7.27
C GLU A 129 -5.65 -15.05 8.50
N ASN A 130 -4.39 -14.64 8.25
CA ASN A 130 -3.36 -14.44 9.26
C ASN A 130 -2.37 -13.35 8.78
N GLU A 131 -1.35 -13.03 9.59
CA GLU A 131 -0.39 -11.97 9.29
C GLU A 131 0.34 -12.20 7.95
N LYS A 132 0.64 -13.45 7.59
CA LYS A 132 1.39 -13.77 6.36
C LYS A 132 0.52 -13.68 5.11
N THR A 133 -0.70 -14.22 5.17
CA THR A 133 -1.62 -14.17 4.01
C THR A 133 -2.11 -12.75 3.77
N CYS A 134 -2.37 -11.98 4.82
CA CYS A 134 -2.63 -10.54 4.72
C CYS A 134 -1.45 -9.81 4.09
N PHE A 135 -0.21 -10.09 4.51
CA PHE A 135 0.98 -9.45 3.96
C PHE A 135 1.20 -9.74 2.48
N ILE A 136 1.00 -10.99 2.06
CA ILE A 136 1.13 -11.39 0.64
C ILE A 136 0.06 -10.68 -0.19
N TYR A 137 -1.20 -10.67 0.27
CA TYR A 137 -2.26 -9.98 -0.44
C TYR A 137 -2.04 -8.46 -0.52
N ALA A 138 -1.63 -7.84 0.58
CA ALA A 138 -1.25 -6.42 0.62
C ALA A 138 -0.12 -6.11 -0.36
N SER A 139 0.86 -7.00 -0.49
CA SER A 139 1.97 -6.84 -1.45
C SER A 139 1.49 -6.93 -2.90
N CYS A 140 0.58 -7.86 -3.23
CA CYS A 140 -0.04 -7.92 -4.56
C CYS A 140 -0.85 -6.66 -4.88
N LEU A 141 -1.62 -6.15 -3.90
CA LEU A 141 -2.37 -4.90 -4.03
C LEU A 141 -1.43 -3.69 -4.23
N GLU A 142 -0.34 -3.62 -3.45
CA GLU A 142 0.65 -2.56 -3.59
C GLU A 142 1.28 -2.56 -4.99
N ASN A 143 1.70 -3.72 -5.49
CA ASN A 143 2.28 -3.85 -6.82
C ASN A 143 1.31 -3.35 -7.90
N MET A 144 0.04 -3.77 -7.86
CA MET A 144 -1.01 -3.30 -8.77
C MET A 144 -1.24 -1.78 -8.66
N GLY A 145 -1.20 -1.27 -7.43
CA GLY A 145 -1.32 0.16 -7.14
C GLY A 145 -0.18 0.98 -7.74
N MET A 146 1.05 0.48 -7.65
CA MET A 146 2.23 1.12 -8.24
C MET A 146 2.19 1.09 -9.77
N GLU A 147 1.82 -0.04 -10.37
CA GLU A 147 1.69 -0.15 -11.82
C GLU A 147 0.69 0.87 -12.39
N HIS A 148 -0.45 1.05 -11.71
CA HIS A 148 -1.41 2.08 -12.08
C HIS A 148 -0.92 3.50 -11.82
N HIS A 149 -0.11 3.70 -10.77
CA HIS A 149 0.48 5.01 -10.46
C HIS A 149 1.42 5.46 -11.58
N GLU A 150 2.31 4.57 -12.04
CA GLU A 150 3.24 4.83 -13.14
C GLU A 150 2.52 5.19 -14.45
N LYS A 151 1.32 4.63 -14.64
CA LYS A 151 0.44 4.93 -15.78
C LYS A 151 -0.43 6.19 -15.58
N GLY A 152 -0.29 6.89 -14.46
CA GLY A 152 -1.08 8.08 -14.13
C GLY A 152 -2.57 7.79 -13.92
N ASN A 153 -2.93 6.57 -13.50
CA ASN A 153 -4.31 6.14 -13.34
C ASN A 153 -4.78 6.28 -11.88
N ASP A 154 -5.85 7.05 -11.68
CA ASP A 154 -6.45 7.33 -10.38
C ASP A 154 -6.86 6.08 -9.58
N ILE A 155 -7.11 4.95 -10.25
CA ILE A 155 -7.43 3.69 -9.55
C ILE A 155 -6.27 3.16 -8.69
N SER A 156 -5.04 3.65 -8.93
CA SER A 156 -3.88 3.41 -8.07
C SER A 156 -4.20 3.68 -6.61
N GLN A 157 -4.95 4.75 -6.32
CA GLN A 157 -5.31 5.11 -4.95
C GLN A 157 -6.11 4.02 -4.25
N TYR A 158 -7.07 3.38 -4.93
CA TYR A 158 -7.89 2.32 -4.32
C TYR A 158 -7.04 1.11 -3.94
N PHE A 159 -6.13 0.69 -4.82
CA PHE A 159 -5.22 -0.42 -4.56
C PHE A 159 -4.24 -0.11 -3.43
N LEU A 160 -3.62 1.06 -3.45
CA LEU A 160 -2.68 1.46 -2.40
C LEU A 160 -3.40 1.57 -1.06
N GLU A 161 -4.62 2.12 -0.99
CA GLU A 161 -5.40 2.21 0.25
C GLU A 161 -5.82 0.84 0.80
N GLU A 162 -6.21 -0.09 -0.06
CA GLU A 162 -6.53 -1.47 0.34
C GLU A 162 -5.27 -2.21 0.81
N ALA A 163 -4.13 -1.99 0.16
CA ALA A 163 -2.85 -2.55 0.58
C ALA A 163 -2.51 -2.13 2.02
N ASN A 164 -2.65 -0.84 2.36
CA ASN A 164 -2.35 -0.40 3.74
C ASN A 164 -3.33 -0.96 4.74
N PHE A 165 -4.62 -1.07 4.39
CA PHE A 165 -5.59 -1.71 5.27
C PHE A 165 -5.15 -3.14 5.63
N TYR A 166 -4.67 -3.92 4.65
CA TYR A 166 -4.16 -5.27 4.93
C TYR A 166 -2.79 -5.29 5.60
N PHE A 167 -1.90 -4.32 5.36
CA PHE A 167 -0.66 -4.18 6.14
C PHE A 167 -0.95 -3.85 7.62
N GLU A 168 -1.91 -2.98 7.91
CA GLU A 168 -2.37 -2.72 9.28
C GLU A 168 -3.00 -3.97 9.89
N LYS A 169 -3.82 -4.70 9.12
CA LYS A 169 -4.41 -5.98 9.55
C LYS A 169 -3.36 -7.05 9.90
N CYS A 170 -2.17 -7.03 9.28
CA CYS A 170 -1.07 -7.91 9.68
C CYS A 170 -0.70 -7.71 11.17
N LEU A 171 -0.70 -6.45 11.62
CA LEU A 171 -0.37 -6.08 13.00
C LEU A 171 -1.51 -6.40 13.97
N ASP A 172 -2.76 -6.40 13.50
CA ASP A 172 -3.90 -6.88 14.30
C ASP A 172 -3.76 -8.37 14.66
N TYR A 173 -3.20 -9.18 13.75
CA TYR A 173 -2.92 -10.60 13.99
C TYR A 173 -1.63 -10.84 14.77
N ASN A 174 -0.58 -10.07 14.45
CA ASN A 174 0.72 -10.19 15.09
C ASN A 174 1.43 -8.83 15.12
N ASP A 175 1.38 -8.17 16.27
CA ASP A 175 2.00 -6.86 16.52
C ASP A 175 3.54 -6.87 16.45
N LYS A 176 4.16 -8.06 16.35
CA LYS A 176 5.61 -8.25 16.15
C LYS A 176 5.99 -8.57 14.70
N PHE A 177 5.05 -8.56 13.77
CA PHE A 177 5.32 -8.87 12.36
C PHE A 177 6.09 -7.72 11.68
N SER A 178 7.42 -7.76 11.74
CA SER A 178 8.34 -6.68 11.34
C SER A 178 8.15 -6.19 9.90
N LEU A 179 7.77 -7.08 8.98
CA LEU A 179 7.58 -6.75 7.56
C LEU A 179 6.40 -5.79 7.32
N ALA A 180 5.36 -5.84 8.16
CA ALA A 180 4.27 -4.87 8.07
C ALA A 180 4.74 -3.45 8.42
N TYR A 181 5.54 -3.30 9.48
CA TYR A 181 6.16 -2.02 9.83
C TYR A 181 7.09 -1.50 8.72
N TYR A 182 7.86 -2.39 8.07
CA TYR A 182 8.68 -2.03 6.91
C TYR A 182 7.86 -1.32 5.84
N LYS A 183 6.74 -1.94 5.43
CA LYS A 183 5.84 -1.41 4.38
C LYS A 183 5.06 -0.16 4.84
N LEU A 184 4.53 -0.17 6.07
CA LEU A 184 3.75 0.95 6.60
C LEU A 184 4.58 2.24 6.75
N GLY A 185 5.88 2.15 7.06
CA GLY A 185 6.71 3.35 7.11
C GLY A 185 6.86 4.03 5.74
N TYR A 186 7.02 3.26 4.65
CA TYR A 186 7.00 3.81 3.29
C TYR A 186 5.65 4.44 2.94
N TYR A 187 4.55 3.82 3.38
CA TYR A 187 3.22 4.39 3.21
C TYR A 187 3.08 5.75 3.92
N TYR A 188 3.42 5.83 5.21
CA TYR A 188 3.31 7.07 5.98
C TYR A 188 4.25 8.16 5.44
N LYS A 189 5.46 7.79 5.00
CA LYS A 189 6.37 8.72 4.29
C LYS A 189 5.72 9.29 3.03
N ARG A 190 5.09 8.45 2.19
CA ARG A 190 4.37 8.89 0.98
C ARG A 190 3.17 9.79 1.29
N LYS A 191 2.50 9.56 2.42
CA LYS A 191 1.41 10.41 2.93
C LYS A 191 1.91 11.67 3.68
N GLN A 192 3.22 11.92 3.72
CA GLN A 192 3.85 13.04 4.41
C GLN A 192 3.58 13.07 5.93
N GLN A 193 3.32 11.90 6.51
CA GLN A 193 3.18 11.69 7.96
C GLN A 193 4.54 11.23 8.48
N TYR A 194 5.52 12.14 8.49
CA TYR A 194 6.94 11.81 8.69
C TYR A 194 7.23 11.32 10.11
N ILE A 195 6.66 11.93 11.15
CA ILE A 195 6.77 11.46 12.54
C ILE A 195 6.22 10.04 12.66
N LYS A 196 5.06 9.77 12.06
CA LYS A 196 4.45 8.43 12.08
C LYS A 196 5.32 7.43 11.32
N ALA A 197 5.88 7.82 10.17
CA ALA A 197 6.80 6.98 9.41
C ALA A 197 8.06 6.63 10.23
N GLU A 198 8.66 7.61 10.92
CA GLU A 198 9.82 7.41 11.80
C GLU A 198 9.50 6.41 12.92
N LEU A 199 8.44 6.63 13.68
CA LEU A 199 8.03 5.73 14.76
C LEU A 199 7.76 4.30 14.25
N THR A 200 7.13 4.19 13.09
CA THR A 200 6.84 2.89 12.43
C THR A 200 8.14 2.16 12.07
N TRP A 201 9.11 2.87 11.49
CA TRP A 201 10.39 2.30 11.09
C TRP A 201 11.34 2.03 12.26
N GLN A 202 11.29 2.82 13.33
CA GLN A 202 11.96 2.48 14.58
C GLN A 202 11.41 1.16 15.13
N LYS A 203 10.08 0.98 15.09
CA LYS A 203 9.46 -0.29 15.50
C LYS A 203 9.88 -1.48 14.63
N HIS A 204 10.05 -1.27 13.32
CA HIS A 204 10.65 -2.27 12.44
C HIS A 204 12.08 -2.64 12.89
N GLN A 205 12.94 -1.67 13.17
CA GLN A 205 14.33 -1.93 13.60
C GLN A 205 14.44 -2.64 14.95
N GLU A 206 13.44 -2.51 15.83
CA GLU A 206 13.37 -3.27 17.09
C GLU A 206 13.01 -4.75 16.89
N LEU A 207 12.28 -5.06 15.81
CA LEU A 207 11.62 -6.37 15.62
C LEU A 207 12.26 -7.22 14.52
N ASP A 208 12.84 -6.60 13.50
CA ASP A 208 13.47 -7.30 12.38
C ASP A 208 14.91 -7.70 12.72
N ASP A 209 15.35 -8.85 12.21
CA ASP A 209 16.68 -9.42 12.40
C ASP A 209 17.49 -9.52 11.10
N ASP A 210 16.96 -9.05 9.97
CA ASP A 210 17.64 -9.04 8.69
C ASP A 210 18.49 -7.78 8.51
N ASP A 211 19.81 -7.97 8.52
CA ASP A 211 20.79 -6.88 8.41
C ASP A 211 20.58 -6.00 7.18
N LEU A 212 20.15 -6.56 6.04
CA LEU A 212 19.92 -5.80 4.81
C LEU A 212 18.70 -4.89 4.96
N ARG A 213 17.58 -5.40 5.48
CA ARG A 213 16.37 -4.58 5.73
C ARG A 213 16.64 -3.50 6.77
N ILE A 214 17.32 -3.84 7.86
CA ILE A 214 17.69 -2.88 8.91
C ILE A 214 18.54 -1.73 8.34
N GLU A 215 19.52 -2.05 7.49
CA GLU A 215 20.39 -1.05 6.86
C GLU A 215 19.64 -0.19 5.83
N VAL A 216 18.71 -0.78 5.06
CA VAL A 216 17.81 -0.02 4.18
C VAL A 216 17.00 1.00 4.98
N ILE A 217 16.34 0.55 6.05
CA ILE A 217 15.52 1.44 6.89
C ILE A 217 16.37 2.48 7.63
N ARG A 218 17.60 2.16 8.05
CA ARG A 218 18.53 3.14 8.63
C ARG A 218 18.81 4.29 7.66
N LYS A 219 19.06 3.99 6.38
CA LYS A 219 19.29 5.02 5.35
C LYS A 219 18.03 5.84 5.08
N GLU A 220 16.86 5.21 5.08
CA GLU A 220 15.59 5.91 4.96
C GLU A 220 15.34 6.87 6.12
N LEU A 221 15.60 6.46 7.36
CA LEU A 221 15.46 7.30 8.56
C LEU A 221 16.38 8.53 8.51
N ILE A 222 17.62 8.38 8.04
CA ILE A 222 18.55 9.51 7.86
C ILE A 222 17.97 10.52 6.87
N GLN A 223 17.44 10.07 5.74
CA GLN A 223 16.83 10.94 4.74
C GLN A 223 15.50 11.56 5.22
N LEU A 224 14.78 10.86 6.09
CA LEU A 224 13.51 11.30 6.65
C LEU A 224 13.69 12.41 7.71
N LYS A 225 14.83 12.42 8.41
CA LYS A 225 15.08 13.26 9.59
C LYS A 225 14.76 14.76 9.40
N PRO A 226 15.18 15.44 8.31
CA PRO A 226 14.82 16.85 8.11
C PRO A 226 13.32 17.11 8.05
N TYR A 227 12.56 16.16 7.48
CA TYR A 227 11.10 16.26 7.39
C TYR A 227 10.41 15.98 8.72
N VAL A 228 10.96 15.07 9.53
CA VAL A 228 10.53 14.87 10.92
C VAL A 228 10.78 16.11 11.76
N ASP A 229 11.96 16.72 11.65
CA ASP A 229 12.31 17.93 12.38
C ASP A 229 11.42 19.10 11.99
N PHE A 230 11.15 19.25 10.69
CA PHE A 230 10.17 20.20 10.22
C PHE A 230 8.78 19.91 10.79
N GLU A 231 8.32 18.66 10.77
CA GLU A 231 7.00 18.29 11.28
C GLU A 231 6.85 18.55 12.78
N ASN A 232 7.84 18.17 13.58
CA ASN A 232 7.88 18.48 15.00
C ASN A 232 7.94 19.99 15.25
N GLY A 233 8.79 20.69 14.50
CA GLY A 233 8.99 22.13 14.61
C GLY A 233 7.70 22.92 14.32
N TYR A 234 7.01 22.66 13.20
CA TYR A 234 5.77 23.37 12.91
C TYR A 234 4.68 23.03 13.94
N ASN A 235 4.60 21.79 14.43
CA ASN A 235 3.65 21.41 15.46
C ASN A 235 3.91 22.16 16.79
N LEU A 236 5.18 22.49 17.09
CA LEU A 236 5.53 23.33 18.24
C LEU A 236 5.12 24.80 18.03
N VAL A 237 5.24 25.33 16.80
CA VAL A 237 4.70 26.66 16.46
C VAL A 237 3.20 26.71 16.71
N LEU A 238 2.45 25.71 16.24
CA LEU A 238 1.01 25.62 16.43
C LEU A 238 0.59 25.46 17.90
N LYS A 239 1.50 25.00 18.77
CA LYS A 239 1.30 24.87 20.22
C LYS A 239 1.83 26.07 21.01
N GLU A 240 2.16 27.18 20.35
CA GLU A 240 2.69 28.40 20.97
C GLU A 240 4.00 28.17 21.75
N ARG A 241 4.86 27.27 21.24
CA ARG A 241 6.20 26.99 21.79
C ARG A 241 7.29 27.40 20.78
N PRO A 242 7.45 28.71 20.51
CA PRO A 242 8.26 29.19 19.39
C PRO A 242 9.76 28.96 19.59
N ASP A 243 10.28 29.00 20.82
CA ASP A 243 11.71 28.78 21.07
C ASP A 243 12.13 27.36 20.70
N GLU A 244 11.40 26.36 21.18
CA GLU A 244 11.65 24.94 20.86
C GLU A 244 11.41 24.64 19.37
N ALA A 245 10.43 25.32 18.75
CA ALA A 245 10.22 25.20 17.31
C ALA A 245 11.46 25.70 16.53
N LEU A 246 12.01 26.86 16.91
CA LEU A 246 13.17 27.46 16.23
C LEU A 246 14.44 26.61 16.38
N GLU A 247 14.62 25.91 17.50
CA GLU A 247 15.73 24.96 17.68
C GLU A 247 15.72 23.84 16.62
N LEU A 248 14.54 23.39 16.21
CA LEU A 248 14.39 22.36 15.17
C LEU A 248 14.39 22.95 13.75
N LEU A 249 13.74 24.09 13.54
CA LEU A 249 13.51 24.64 12.20
C LEU A 249 14.71 25.41 11.65
N LEU A 250 15.41 26.21 12.46
CA LEU A 250 16.53 27.04 11.98
C LEU A 250 17.68 26.24 11.35
N PRO A 251 18.13 25.10 11.93
CA PRO A 251 19.18 24.29 11.32
C PRO A 251 18.86 23.84 9.89
N LEU A 252 17.57 23.60 9.58
CA LEU A 252 17.13 23.12 8.28
C LEU A 252 17.32 24.18 7.18
N VAL A 253 17.34 25.48 7.52
CA VAL A 253 17.45 26.57 6.53
C VAL A 253 18.76 26.48 5.74
N LYS A 254 19.83 25.95 6.35
CA LYS A 254 21.14 25.80 5.70
C LYS A 254 21.06 24.96 4.41
N ASP A 255 20.28 23.89 4.46
CA ASP A 255 20.20 22.90 3.39
C ASP A 255 18.88 23.04 2.58
N PHE A 256 17.86 23.69 3.16
CA PHE A 256 16.51 23.82 2.59
C PHE A 256 16.05 25.28 2.47
N SER A 257 16.94 26.21 2.14
CA SER A 257 16.63 27.65 2.05
C SER A 257 15.54 28.00 1.01
N GLY A 258 15.29 27.12 0.04
CA GLY A 258 14.21 27.26 -0.94
C GLY A 258 12.86 26.68 -0.50
N TRP A 259 12.76 26.09 0.69
CA TRP A 259 11.54 25.49 1.17
C TRP A 259 10.66 26.56 1.83
N TRP A 260 9.74 27.14 1.06
CA TRP A 260 8.91 28.25 1.53
C TRP A 260 8.14 27.90 2.82
N ASN A 261 7.64 26.67 2.96
CA ASN A 261 6.85 26.26 4.12
C ASN A 261 7.70 26.26 5.41
N LEU A 262 8.98 25.86 5.31
CA LEU A 262 9.96 25.97 6.40
C LEU A 262 10.14 27.43 6.83
N LEU A 263 10.40 28.33 5.88
CA LEU A 263 10.60 29.75 6.16
C LEU A 263 9.34 30.40 6.75
N PHE A 264 8.17 30.00 6.26
CA PHE A 264 6.88 30.49 6.74
C PHE A 264 6.67 30.15 8.22
N PHE A 265 6.91 28.89 8.63
CA PHE A 265 6.77 28.50 10.04
C PHE A 265 7.83 29.13 10.95
N ILE A 266 9.05 29.38 10.45
CA ILE A 266 10.05 30.17 11.19
C ILE A 266 9.57 31.61 11.39
N GLY A 267 9.02 32.24 10.35
CA GLY A 267 8.42 33.57 10.44
C GLY A 267 7.28 33.63 11.46
N LEU A 268 6.38 32.64 11.46
CA LEU A 268 5.33 32.52 12.47
C LEU A 268 5.89 32.38 13.89
N ALA A 269 6.95 31.59 14.07
CA ALA A 269 7.59 31.43 15.38
C ALA A 269 8.17 32.76 15.91
N TYR A 270 8.90 33.52 15.06
CA TYR A 270 9.41 34.84 15.45
C TYR A 270 8.29 35.86 15.70
N ARG A 271 7.22 35.84 14.90
CA ARG A 271 6.04 36.69 15.14
C ARG A 271 5.40 36.37 16.49
N SER A 272 5.27 35.08 16.84
CA SER A 272 4.75 34.65 18.14
C SER A 272 5.60 35.13 19.32
N LYS A 273 6.89 35.41 19.10
CA LYS A 273 7.80 36.00 20.09
C LYS A 273 7.76 37.53 20.14
N GLY A 274 7.03 38.18 19.23
CA GLY A 274 7.04 39.63 19.08
C GLY A 274 8.25 40.19 18.32
N GLU A 275 9.10 39.32 17.76
CA GLU A 275 10.27 39.68 16.96
C GLU A 275 9.82 39.95 15.51
N TYR A 276 9.00 40.99 15.34
CA TYR A 276 8.28 41.27 14.09
C TYR A 276 9.21 41.60 12.92
N ASP A 277 10.39 42.17 13.18
CA ASP A 277 11.38 42.52 12.17
C ASP A 277 12.04 41.29 11.54
N ILE A 278 12.36 40.30 12.38
CA ILE A 278 12.87 39.01 11.92
C ILE A 278 11.77 38.28 11.15
N ALA A 279 10.54 38.26 11.69
CA ALA A 279 9.40 37.63 11.03
C ALA A 279 9.12 38.23 9.63
N GLU A 280 9.13 39.57 9.48
CA GLU A 280 9.02 40.25 8.17
C GLU A 280 10.06 39.73 7.18
N THR A 281 11.33 39.62 7.59
CA THR A 281 12.41 39.13 6.72
C THR A 281 12.15 37.71 6.22
N TYR A 282 11.66 36.81 7.08
CA TYR A 282 11.29 35.46 6.68
C TYR A 282 10.11 35.44 5.71
N PHE A 283 9.04 36.21 5.99
CA PHE A 283 7.88 36.29 5.12
C PHE A 283 8.21 36.90 3.75
N GLU A 284 9.07 37.92 3.69
CA GLU A 284 9.57 38.45 2.42
C GLU A 284 10.34 37.39 1.62
N ASN A 285 11.14 36.56 2.29
CA ASN A 285 11.85 35.47 1.63
C ASN A 285 10.90 34.37 1.14
N VAL A 286 9.81 34.09 1.86
CA VAL A 286 8.73 33.23 1.38
C VAL A 286 8.14 33.80 0.09
N LEU A 287 7.80 35.09 0.05
CA LEU A 287 7.21 35.73 -1.14
C LEU A 287 8.18 35.85 -2.33
N LYS A 288 9.50 35.81 -2.10
CA LYS A 288 10.49 35.67 -3.18
C LYS A 288 10.46 34.27 -3.82
N ILE A 289 10.06 33.25 -3.07
CA ILE A 289 9.98 31.86 -3.52
C ILE A 289 8.58 31.56 -4.11
N ASP A 290 7.53 31.98 -3.41
CA ASP A 290 6.14 31.84 -3.79
C ASP A 290 5.40 33.17 -3.59
N SER A 291 5.34 33.97 -4.66
CA SER A 291 4.81 35.34 -4.62
C SER A 291 3.30 35.43 -4.45
N VAL A 292 2.57 34.32 -4.56
CA VAL A 292 1.10 34.29 -4.45
C VAL A 292 0.62 33.60 -3.17
N GLN A 293 1.54 33.28 -2.25
CA GLN A 293 1.23 32.67 -0.97
C GLN A 293 0.44 33.68 -0.09
N LYS A 294 -0.88 33.46 0.00
CA LYS A 294 -1.83 34.42 0.58
C LYS A 294 -1.67 34.56 2.08
N GLU A 295 -1.43 33.44 2.77
CA GLU A 295 -1.26 33.40 4.21
C GLU A 295 -0.06 34.27 4.63
N THR A 296 1.02 34.25 3.86
CA THR A 296 2.26 34.99 4.08
C THR A 296 2.04 36.48 3.88
N LEU A 297 1.28 36.89 2.85
CA LEU A 297 0.90 38.28 2.67
C LEU A 297 0.14 38.81 3.90
N ASN A 298 -0.80 38.02 4.41
CA ASN A 298 -1.55 38.37 5.62
C ASN A 298 -0.64 38.48 6.85
N GLU A 299 0.22 37.47 7.08
CA GLU A 299 1.14 37.48 8.22
C GLU A 299 2.17 38.61 8.13
N LEU A 300 2.64 38.95 6.93
CA LEU A 300 3.52 40.09 6.68
C LEU A 300 2.82 41.42 6.99
N GLY A 301 1.57 41.59 6.54
CA GLY A 301 0.74 42.75 6.86
C GLY A 301 0.53 42.92 8.37
N LEU A 302 0.27 41.82 9.08
CA LEU A 302 0.14 41.83 10.54
C LEU A 302 1.44 42.26 11.24
N CYS A 303 2.60 41.77 10.79
CA CYS A 303 3.88 42.23 11.32
C CYS A 303 4.09 43.73 11.07
N LYS A 304 3.83 44.21 9.86
CA LYS A 304 3.95 45.64 9.50
C LYS A 304 3.05 46.52 10.36
N ILE A 305 1.81 46.09 10.62
CA ILE A 305 0.90 46.78 11.55
C ILE A 305 1.48 46.84 12.96
N CYS A 306 1.98 45.72 13.49
CA CYS A 306 2.61 45.66 14.82
C CYS A 306 3.82 46.58 14.93
N ARG A 307 4.48 46.88 13.80
CA ARG A 307 5.60 47.82 13.69
C ARG A 307 5.19 49.26 13.35
N GLY A 308 3.91 49.55 13.18
CA GLY A 308 3.40 50.88 12.83
C GLY A 308 3.58 51.28 11.35
N LYS A 309 3.91 50.33 10.46
CA LYS A 309 4.10 50.54 9.02
C LYS A 309 2.77 50.39 8.25
N TYR A 310 1.77 51.22 8.59
CA TYR A 310 0.40 51.04 8.10
C TYR A 310 0.23 51.18 6.58
N VAL A 311 1.03 52.04 5.94
CA VAL A 311 0.97 52.22 4.47
C VAL A 311 1.46 50.96 3.77
N GLU A 312 2.63 50.47 4.17
CA GLU A 312 3.21 49.24 3.61
C GLU A 312 2.38 47.98 3.94
N ALA A 313 1.56 48.02 5.00
CA ALA A 313 0.66 46.91 5.35
C ALA A 313 -0.61 46.87 4.50
N ALA A 314 -1.01 48.01 3.91
CA ALA A 314 -2.19 48.13 3.08
C ALA A 314 -1.92 47.85 1.59
N GLU A 315 -0.65 47.91 1.18
CA GLU A 315 -0.14 47.56 -0.16
C GLU A 315 0.05 46.05 -0.33
#